data_AF-A0AAV7BNL6-F1
#
_entry.id   AF-A0AAV7BNL6-F1
#
_cell.length_a   1.000
_cell.length_b   1.000
_cell.length_c   1.000
_cell.angle_alpha   90.00
_cell.angle_beta   90.00
_cell.angle_gamma   90.00
#
_symmetry.space_group_name_H-M   'P 1'
#
loop_
_entity.id
_entity.type
_entity.pdbx_description
1 polymer ?
#
loop_
_entity_poly.entity_id
_entity_poly.type
_entity_poly.pdbx_seq_one_letter_code
_entity_poly.pdbx_strand_id
1 'polypeptide(L)'
;MNQDSKPMFTIFYNLERDRNANNEREHNLICPRCNEEKNELLSIPCGHNICHHCYSRYRADQSGYRCPLCVSQEKAEPLQLVSVDESGQLDLQESVLYRCFLHERILEYPVYLISVIGERRTGKSFLLNYLMKALHSQETFEKFSLGAEDEILEGFPWKPGTEKVTNGIWIWSKPFILERNGQKVAVFLLDTEGSMDMEGERKANIKMCMLTLILSSHLVFNVNSNINETDMDYLEIYCYGMDNEKLQNLKSFDFLIRNWHDPEKCTEDDAVYYLNREIEKTKNKYKNCKFLNIVDQGSIKCFLMPHPGSAITSKETGRLKDMNKEFHDNFRTYLSGVVDRILQSIGSASDQYTFTCSEMLQMMMLSVSHINEMKCNISNPLEMLKMAKNMENMQEIKEEFQNFLSNWPMWKLRIGTQVADKIEELQQKYKKSFQLINEDDHNEQMEKLKIYLVTEGDKFCRRHNIQLMIHGVPALVSLGLAMAPAAATEFVFGGAAAAVQIGLAAMRK
;
A
#
# COMPACT_ATOMS: atom_id res chain seq x y z
N MET A 1 43.22 -20.93 -24.82
CA MET A 1 42.92 -19.49 -24.76
C MET A 1 41.66 -19.26 -25.59
N ASN A 2 40.58 -18.84 -24.90
CA ASN A 2 39.33 -18.18 -25.32
C ASN A 2 38.74 -18.54 -26.70
N GLN A 3 37.47 -18.97 -26.82
CA GLN A 3 36.27 -18.23 -26.45
C GLN A 3 35.01 -19.15 -26.53
N ASP A 4 33.91 -18.70 -25.92
CA ASP A 4 32.51 -18.93 -26.34
C ASP A 4 31.70 -20.17 -25.87
N SER A 5 30.86 -19.87 -24.86
CA SER A 5 29.38 -19.94 -24.85
C SER A 5 28.65 -21.10 -25.55
N LYS A 6 27.91 -21.86 -24.72
CA LYS A 6 26.63 -22.60 -24.90
C LYS A 6 26.11 -22.84 -26.34
N PRO A 7 25.57 -24.04 -26.64
CA PRO A 7 24.10 -24.21 -26.44
C PRO A 7 23.55 -25.63 -26.14
N MET A 8 22.28 -25.63 -25.70
CA MET A 8 21.15 -26.56 -26.01
C MET A 8 21.07 -27.99 -25.45
N PHE A 9 20.01 -28.20 -24.65
CA PHE A 9 19.04 -29.31 -24.68
C PHE A 9 19.42 -30.58 -25.47
N THR A 10 19.38 -31.74 -24.80
CA THR A 10 18.84 -32.95 -25.42
C THR A 10 18.14 -33.82 -24.37
N ILE A 11 16.89 -34.13 -24.69
CA ILE A 11 15.92 -34.93 -23.98
C ILE A 11 15.96 -36.37 -24.55
N PHE A 12 15.79 -37.37 -23.65
CA PHE A 12 15.51 -38.82 -23.81
C PHE A 12 16.54 -39.73 -24.51
N TYR A 13 16.94 -40.85 -23.87
CA TYR A 13 16.64 -42.22 -24.35
C TYR A 13 16.95 -43.35 -23.31
N ASN A 14 15.97 -44.24 -23.22
CA ASN A 14 15.73 -45.50 -22.47
C ASN A 14 16.88 -46.49 -22.19
N LEU A 15 16.80 -47.19 -21.04
CA LEU A 15 16.47 -48.63 -20.89
C LEU A 15 16.88 -49.15 -19.50
N GLU A 16 15.90 -49.45 -18.63
CA GLU A 16 16.10 -50.41 -17.53
C GLU A 16 15.56 -51.77 -17.95
N ARG A 17 16.47 -52.75 -17.92
CA ARG A 17 16.18 -54.18 -18.00
C ARG A 17 15.52 -54.63 -16.70
N ASP A 18 14.49 -55.45 -16.84
CA ASP A 18 13.94 -56.33 -15.83
C ASP A 18 15.00 -56.97 -14.93
N ARG A 19 14.74 -56.94 -13.62
CA ARG A 19 14.93 -58.08 -12.74
C ARG A 19 13.99 -57.99 -11.54
N ASN A 20 13.02 -58.91 -11.52
CA ASN A 20 12.21 -59.29 -10.37
C ASN A 20 13.07 -59.47 -9.10
N ALA A 21 12.66 -58.87 -7.98
CA ALA A 21 11.95 -59.58 -6.90
C ALA A 21 11.93 -58.77 -5.59
N ASN A 22 10.72 -58.32 -5.22
CA ASN A 22 10.15 -58.14 -3.88
C ASN A 22 10.78 -57.20 -2.82
N ASN A 23 9.86 -56.37 -2.28
CA ASN A 23 9.83 -55.65 -0.99
C ASN A 23 10.82 -54.47 -0.88
N GLU A 24 10.44 -53.21 -0.65
CA GLU A 24 9.29 -52.57 0.00
C GLU A 24 8.97 -51.26 -0.75
N ARG A 25 7.70 -50.85 -0.80
CA ARG A 25 7.34 -49.51 -1.29
C ARG A 25 7.77 -48.49 -0.22
N GLU A 26 8.89 -47.81 -0.42
CA GLU A 26 9.22 -46.60 0.32
C GLU A 26 8.11 -45.57 0.06
N HIS A 27 7.33 -45.28 1.09
CA HIS A 27 6.37 -44.19 1.07
C HIS A 27 7.16 -42.88 1.07
N ASN A 28 7.26 -42.21 -0.08
CA ASN A 28 7.80 -40.85 -0.13
C ASN A 28 6.99 -39.95 0.81
N LEU A 29 7.63 -39.43 1.85
CA LEU A 29 7.03 -38.53 2.83
C LEU A 29 7.10 -37.11 2.30
N ILE A 30 5.99 -36.38 2.29
CA ILE A 30 5.98 -34.97 1.90
C ILE A 30 6.36 -34.12 3.11
N CYS A 31 7.43 -33.33 2.98
CA CYS A 31 7.80 -32.37 4.02
C CYS A 31 6.74 -31.26 4.10
N PRO A 32 6.03 -31.08 5.23
CA PRO A 32 4.97 -30.06 5.33
C PRO A 32 5.49 -28.61 5.31
N ARG A 33 6.82 -28.40 5.41
CA ARG A 33 7.44 -27.06 5.32
C ARG A 33 7.82 -26.67 3.89
N CYS A 34 8.44 -27.56 3.10
CA CYS A 34 8.87 -27.25 1.74
C CYS A 34 8.00 -27.90 0.65
N ASN A 35 7.04 -28.73 1.04
CA ASN A 35 6.14 -29.48 0.16
C ASN A 35 6.85 -30.38 -0.87
N GLU A 36 8.08 -30.79 -0.57
CA GLU A 36 8.87 -31.69 -1.41
C GLU A 36 8.78 -33.12 -0.86
N GLU A 37 8.79 -34.11 -1.77
CA GLU A 37 8.96 -35.52 -1.42
C GLU A 37 10.35 -35.78 -0.85
N LYS A 38 10.40 -36.52 0.26
CA LYS A 38 11.60 -36.84 1.01
C LYS A 38 11.53 -38.28 1.51
N ASN A 39 12.71 -38.88 1.62
CA ASN A 39 12.85 -40.23 2.13
C ASN A 39 12.70 -40.28 3.65
N GLU A 40 12.92 -39.16 4.35
CA GLU A 40 12.86 -39.09 5.81
C GLU A 40 12.47 -37.68 6.30
N LEU A 41 11.72 -37.63 7.41
CA LEU A 41 11.39 -36.42 8.14
C LEU A 41 11.90 -36.53 9.58
N LEU A 42 12.45 -35.42 10.09
CA LEU A 42 12.94 -35.28 11.46
C LEU A 42 11.87 -34.65 12.35
N SER A 43 11.65 -35.25 13.51
CA SER A 43 10.83 -34.65 14.56
C SER A 43 11.56 -33.50 15.26
N ILE A 44 10.88 -32.38 15.43
CA ILE A 44 11.35 -31.21 16.19
C ILE A 44 10.66 -31.14 17.57
N PRO A 45 11.17 -30.35 18.55
CA PRO A 45 10.70 -30.39 19.95
C PRO A 45 9.19 -30.14 20.16
N CYS A 46 8.53 -29.45 19.22
CA CYS A 46 7.09 -29.23 19.20
C CYS A 46 6.27 -30.48 18.77
N GLY A 47 6.92 -31.59 18.39
CA GLY A 47 6.27 -32.82 17.92
C GLY A 47 5.98 -32.88 16.42
N HIS A 48 6.29 -31.83 15.65
CA HIS A 48 6.13 -31.84 14.19
C HIS A 48 7.30 -32.47 13.46
N ASN A 49 7.06 -32.95 12.22
CA ASN A 49 8.07 -33.59 11.37
C ASN A 49 8.41 -32.70 10.15
N ILE A 50 9.69 -32.42 9.92
CA ILE A 50 10.21 -31.65 8.77
C ILE A 50 11.44 -32.31 8.15
N CYS A 51 11.74 -32.06 6.88
CA CYS A 51 12.92 -32.65 6.24
C CYS A 51 14.24 -32.11 6.83
N HIS A 52 15.31 -32.88 6.63
CA HIS A 52 16.66 -32.53 7.12
C HIS A 52 17.14 -31.15 6.66
N HIS A 53 16.84 -30.77 5.41
CA HIS A 53 17.19 -29.45 4.85
C HIS A 53 16.48 -28.31 5.60
N CYS A 54 15.18 -28.45 5.82
CA CYS A 54 14.39 -27.51 6.60
C CYS A 54 14.84 -27.46 8.07
N TYR A 55 15.20 -28.60 8.65
CA TYR A 55 15.72 -28.68 10.01
C TYR A 55 17.07 -27.95 10.17
N SER A 56 17.96 -28.10 9.18
CA SER A 56 19.27 -27.45 9.19
C SER A 56 19.14 -25.93 9.08
N ARG A 57 18.24 -25.43 8.22
CA ARG A 57 17.88 -24.00 8.16
C ARG A 57 17.27 -23.50 9.47
N TYR A 58 16.35 -24.26 10.05
CA TYR A 58 15.75 -23.96 11.35
C TYR A 58 16.77 -23.82 12.49
N ARG A 59 17.85 -24.61 12.48
CA ARG A 59 18.91 -24.53 13.50
C ARG A 59 19.88 -23.36 13.31
N ALA A 60 20.00 -22.82 12.11
CA ALA A 60 20.97 -21.76 11.80
C ALA A 60 20.53 -20.38 12.31
N ASP A 61 19.22 -20.18 12.52
CA ASP A 61 18.62 -18.89 12.89
C ASP A 61 18.56 -18.74 14.43
N GLN A 62 19.66 -18.26 15.04
CA GLN A 62 19.87 -18.24 16.49
C GLN A 62 19.26 -17.01 17.22
N SER A 63 17.96 -16.75 17.06
CA SER A 63 17.24 -15.81 17.94
C SER A 63 15.76 -16.17 18.07
N GLY A 64 15.34 -16.63 19.26
CA GLY A 64 13.92 -16.84 19.59
C GLY A 64 13.29 -18.06 18.91
N TYR A 65 13.56 -19.25 19.44
CA TYR A 65 13.03 -20.54 18.98
C TYR A 65 11.50 -20.51 18.75
N ARG A 66 11.05 -20.55 17.48
CA ARG A 66 9.67 -20.90 17.12
C ARG A 66 9.63 -21.90 15.97
N CYS A 67 9.03 -23.06 16.24
CA CYS A 67 8.81 -24.15 15.29
C CYS A 67 7.95 -23.64 14.10
N PRO A 68 8.42 -23.66 12.84
CA PRO A 68 7.69 -23.07 11.70
C PRO A 68 6.32 -23.70 11.47
N LEU A 69 6.18 -24.97 11.84
CA LEU A 69 4.90 -25.67 11.81
C LEU A 69 3.98 -25.23 12.95
N CYS A 70 4.49 -25.02 14.16
CA CYS A 70 3.72 -24.37 15.24
C CYS A 70 3.32 -22.94 14.87
N VAL A 71 4.21 -22.14 14.29
CA VAL A 71 3.89 -20.80 13.78
C VAL A 71 2.80 -20.89 12.71
N SER A 72 2.89 -21.89 11.81
CA SER A 72 1.83 -22.14 10.84
C SER A 72 0.52 -22.67 11.44
N GLN A 73 0.57 -23.23 12.65
CA GLN A 73 -0.57 -23.72 13.41
C GLN A 73 -1.13 -22.69 14.41
N GLU A 74 -0.49 -21.54 14.61
CA GLU A 74 -1.10 -20.43 15.36
C GLU A 74 -2.45 -20.10 14.71
N LYS A 75 -3.51 -19.97 15.50
CA LYS A 75 -4.84 -19.65 14.96
C LYS A 75 -4.73 -18.30 14.21
N ALA A 76 -5.30 -18.22 13.02
CA ALA A 76 -5.37 -16.95 12.31
C ALA A 76 -6.22 -15.98 13.13
N GLU A 77 -5.75 -14.75 13.29
CA GLU A 77 -6.36 -13.78 14.20
C GLU A 77 -6.12 -12.35 13.72
N PRO A 78 -6.93 -11.38 14.17
CA PRO A 78 -6.73 -9.99 13.84
C PRO A 78 -5.60 -9.41 14.71
N LEU A 79 -4.62 -8.77 14.07
CA LEU A 79 -3.49 -8.13 14.73
C LEU A 79 -3.47 -6.63 14.45
N GLN A 80 -3.26 -5.82 15.48
CA GLN A 80 -3.11 -4.38 15.30
C GLN A 80 -1.78 -4.11 14.61
N LEU A 81 -1.84 -3.71 13.34
CA LEU A 81 -0.67 -3.40 12.51
C LEU A 81 -0.15 -2.00 12.81
N VAL A 82 -1.07 -1.04 12.92
CA VAL A 82 -0.75 0.37 13.20
C VAL A 82 -1.61 0.86 14.34
N SER A 83 -0.99 1.43 15.36
CA SER A 83 -1.63 2.18 16.42
C SER A 83 -1.40 3.68 16.23
N VAL A 84 -2.13 4.49 17.01
CA VAL A 84 -1.94 5.94 17.06
C VAL A 84 -1.50 6.29 18.47
N ASP A 85 -0.41 7.03 18.59
CA ASP A 85 0.07 7.50 19.89
C ASP A 85 -0.70 8.75 20.39
N GLU A 86 -0.43 9.17 21.62
CA GLU A 86 -1.08 10.35 22.23
C GLU A 86 -0.84 11.66 21.46
N SER A 87 0.20 11.71 20.61
CA SER A 87 0.55 12.87 19.79
C SER A 87 -0.08 12.83 18.40
N GLY A 88 -0.85 11.78 18.07
CA GLY A 88 -1.47 11.58 16.77
C GLY A 88 -0.49 11.11 15.69
N GLN A 89 0.64 10.52 16.08
CA GLN A 89 1.58 9.86 15.18
C GLN A 89 1.21 8.39 15.03
N LEU A 90 1.54 7.84 13.85
CA LEU A 90 1.33 6.44 13.57
C LEU A 90 2.47 5.61 14.17
N ASP A 91 2.13 4.57 14.92
CA ASP A 91 3.09 3.63 15.47
C ASP A 91 2.89 2.26 14.79
N LEU A 92 3.90 1.82 14.04
CA LEU A 92 3.87 0.60 13.26
C LEU A 92 4.40 -0.57 14.10
N GLN A 93 3.57 -1.59 14.28
CA GLN A 93 3.92 -2.74 15.10
C GLN A 93 4.84 -3.69 14.33
N GLU A 94 6.16 -3.48 14.45
CA GLU A 94 7.19 -4.24 13.73
C GLU A 94 7.06 -5.76 13.95
N SER A 95 6.75 -6.17 15.19
CA SER A 95 6.52 -7.58 15.54
C SER A 95 5.37 -8.25 14.75
N VAL A 96 4.34 -7.47 14.39
CA VAL A 96 3.22 -7.94 13.57
C VAL A 96 3.66 -8.08 12.11
N LEU A 97 4.48 -7.17 11.59
CA LEU A 97 5.03 -7.29 10.24
C LEU A 97 5.87 -8.56 10.07
N TYR A 98 6.77 -8.82 11.03
CA TYR A 98 7.57 -10.04 11.03
C TYR A 98 6.70 -11.29 10.99
N ARG A 99 5.63 -11.31 11.78
CA ARG A 99 4.69 -12.43 11.86
C ARG A 99 3.90 -12.64 10.58
N CYS A 100 3.43 -11.56 9.95
CA CYS A 100 2.58 -11.62 8.77
C CYS A 100 3.38 -11.87 7.48
N PHE A 101 4.50 -11.18 7.28
CA PHE A 101 5.18 -11.10 5.98
C PHE A 101 6.48 -11.92 5.91
N LEU A 102 7.17 -12.17 7.02
CA LEU A 102 8.49 -12.83 6.99
C LEU A 102 8.45 -14.36 7.17
N HIS A 103 7.30 -14.99 6.94
CA HIS A 103 7.23 -16.45 6.95
C HIS A 103 7.91 -17.02 5.69
N GLU A 104 8.93 -17.88 5.84
CA GLU A 104 9.79 -18.39 4.75
C GLU A 104 9.06 -18.88 3.49
N ARG A 105 7.89 -19.50 3.66
CA ARG A 105 7.07 -20.05 2.57
C ARG A 105 6.45 -19.00 1.64
N ILE A 106 6.34 -17.75 2.07
CA ILE A 106 5.64 -16.68 1.34
C ILE A 106 6.53 -15.46 1.05
N LEU A 107 7.80 -15.46 1.50
CA LEU A 107 8.71 -14.32 1.37
C LEU A 107 8.76 -13.73 -0.05
N GLU A 108 8.84 -14.63 -1.03
CA GLU A 108 8.95 -14.30 -2.46
C GLU A 108 7.58 -14.14 -3.14
N TYR A 109 6.48 -14.37 -2.41
CA TYR A 109 5.15 -14.24 -3.00
C TYR A 109 4.82 -12.76 -3.14
N PRO A 110 4.33 -12.34 -4.32
CA PRO A 110 3.76 -11.02 -4.48
C PRO A 110 2.63 -10.79 -3.47
N VAL A 111 2.50 -9.55 -2.98
CA VAL A 111 1.48 -9.18 -2.01
C VAL A 111 0.30 -8.51 -2.71
N TYR A 112 -0.91 -8.94 -2.34
CA TYR A 112 -2.17 -8.26 -2.67
C TYR A 112 -2.84 -7.78 -1.39
N LEU A 113 -2.86 -6.47 -1.15
CA LEU A 113 -3.48 -5.89 0.05
C LEU A 113 -4.89 -5.39 -0.27
N ILE A 114 -5.89 -5.99 0.35
CA ILE A 114 -7.27 -5.50 0.32
C ILE A 114 -7.52 -4.70 1.59
N SER A 115 -7.88 -3.43 1.45
CA SER A 115 -8.18 -2.57 2.59
C SER A 115 -9.58 -2.00 2.48
N VAL A 116 -10.25 -1.81 3.62
CA VAL A 116 -11.55 -1.14 3.67
C VAL A 116 -11.42 0.14 4.49
N ILE A 117 -11.74 1.28 3.88
CA ILE A 117 -11.80 2.60 4.52
C ILE A 117 -13.24 3.13 4.51
N GLY A 118 -13.56 4.11 5.35
CA GLY A 118 -14.91 4.67 5.44
C GLY A 118 -15.29 5.10 6.85
N GLU A 119 -16.44 5.75 7.00
CA GLU A 119 -16.97 6.26 8.28
C GLU A 119 -17.06 5.18 9.39
N ARG A 120 -17.21 5.63 10.64
CA ARG A 120 -17.47 4.73 11.77
C ARG A 120 -18.78 3.98 11.52
N ARG A 121 -18.80 2.71 11.94
CA ARG A 121 -20.04 1.93 12.03
C ARG A 121 -20.77 1.64 10.72
N THR A 122 -20.04 1.67 9.61
CA THR A 122 -20.57 1.35 8.28
C THR A 122 -20.43 -0.13 7.90
N GLY A 123 -20.01 -0.99 8.83
CA GLY A 123 -19.91 -2.44 8.61
C GLY A 123 -18.71 -2.89 7.78
N LYS A 124 -17.53 -2.29 8.01
CA LYS A 124 -16.26 -2.64 7.34
C LYS A 124 -15.74 -4.02 7.73
N SER A 125 -15.59 -4.28 9.03
CA SER A 125 -15.14 -5.58 9.55
C SER A 125 -16.11 -6.70 9.18
N PHE A 126 -17.42 -6.43 9.17
CA PHE A 126 -18.44 -7.37 8.66
C PHE A 126 -18.21 -7.75 7.19
N LEU A 127 -17.91 -6.76 6.33
CA LEU A 127 -17.56 -7.00 4.93
C LEU A 127 -16.30 -7.87 4.82
N LEU A 128 -15.24 -7.52 5.55
CA LEU A 128 -13.97 -8.25 5.53
C LEU A 128 -14.13 -9.71 5.98
N ASN A 129 -14.92 -9.97 7.02
CA ASN A 129 -15.13 -11.33 7.52
C ASN A 129 -15.82 -12.24 6.49
N TYR A 130 -16.72 -11.69 5.68
CA TYR A 130 -17.32 -12.46 4.57
C TYR A 130 -16.38 -12.58 3.38
N LEU A 131 -15.57 -11.56 3.10
CA LEU A 131 -14.52 -11.66 2.09
C LEU A 131 -13.49 -12.75 2.45
N MET A 132 -13.17 -12.93 3.75
CA MET A 132 -12.35 -14.05 4.22
C MET A 132 -12.94 -15.40 3.84
N LYS A 133 -14.26 -15.58 4.00
CA LYS A 133 -14.93 -16.84 3.61
C LYS A 133 -14.85 -17.08 2.10
N ALA A 134 -15.08 -16.03 1.31
CA ALA A 134 -14.96 -16.08 -0.14
C ALA A 134 -13.53 -16.46 -0.58
N LEU A 135 -12.52 -15.77 -0.04
CA LEU A 135 -11.09 -16.04 -0.32
C LEU A 135 -10.68 -17.45 0.12
N HIS A 136 -11.17 -17.90 1.28
CA HIS A 136 -10.88 -19.25 1.77
C HIS A 136 -11.41 -20.32 0.80
N SER A 137 -12.66 -20.18 0.32
CA SER A 137 -13.21 -21.11 -0.66
C SER A 137 -12.39 -21.15 -1.96
N GLN A 138 -11.82 -20.01 -2.36
CA GLN A 138 -10.94 -19.95 -3.52
C GLN A 138 -9.57 -20.58 -3.28
N GLU A 139 -8.97 -20.36 -2.11
CA GLU A 139 -7.68 -20.95 -1.70
C GLU A 139 -7.75 -22.48 -1.60
N THR A 140 -8.88 -23.03 -1.15
CA THR A 140 -9.10 -24.48 -1.05
C THR A 140 -9.59 -25.12 -2.36
N PHE A 141 -9.70 -24.35 -3.45
CA PHE A 141 -10.25 -24.77 -4.74
C PHE A 141 -11.69 -25.32 -4.62
N GLU A 142 -12.44 -24.85 -3.63
CA GLU A 142 -13.84 -25.19 -3.43
C GLU A 142 -14.75 -24.27 -4.26
N LYS A 143 -16.02 -24.67 -4.39
CA LYS A 143 -17.03 -23.79 -4.98
C LYS A 143 -17.21 -22.56 -4.09
N PHE A 144 -17.25 -21.37 -4.71
CA PHE A 144 -17.51 -20.10 -4.01
C PHE A 144 -18.62 -20.23 -2.96
N SER A 145 -18.26 -19.92 -1.71
CA SER A 145 -19.14 -20.08 -0.55
C SER A 145 -18.93 -18.94 0.44
N LEU A 146 -20.00 -18.57 1.11
CA LEU A 146 -19.99 -17.62 2.24
C LEU A 146 -20.22 -18.33 3.58
N GLY A 147 -20.04 -19.66 3.63
CA GLY A 147 -20.30 -20.48 4.80
C GLY A 147 -21.72 -21.03 4.87
N ALA A 148 -22.06 -21.66 6.00
CA ALA A 148 -23.40 -22.21 6.22
C ALA A 148 -24.38 -21.11 6.70
N GLU A 149 -25.67 -21.30 6.40
CA GLU A 149 -26.73 -20.32 6.71
C GLU A 149 -26.80 -19.93 8.21
N ASP A 150 -26.53 -20.89 9.09
CA ASP A 150 -26.59 -20.75 10.56
C ASP A 150 -25.25 -20.37 11.21
N GLU A 151 -24.17 -20.34 10.44
CA GLU A 151 -22.80 -20.17 10.95
C GLU A 151 -22.60 -18.76 11.50
N ILE A 152 -22.02 -18.65 12.70
CA ILE A 152 -21.70 -17.36 13.31
C ILE A 152 -20.48 -16.77 12.57
N LEU A 153 -20.54 -15.47 12.26
CA LEU A 153 -19.47 -14.78 11.55
C LEU A 153 -18.29 -14.48 12.47
N GLU A 154 -17.20 -15.21 12.28
CA GLU A 154 -15.91 -15.01 12.94
C GLU A 154 -14.92 -14.22 12.05
N GLY A 155 -13.87 -13.66 12.66
CA GLY A 155 -12.82 -12.91 11.97
C GLY A 155 -12.37 -11.68 12.76
N PHE A 156 -12.26 -10.54 12.10
CA PHE A 156 -12.06 -9.24 12.74
C PHE A 156 -13.17 -8.95 13.76
N PRO A 157 -12.86 -8.33 14.91
CA PRO A 157 -13.87 -8.03 15.91
C PRO A 157 -14.87 -7.03 15.34
N TRP A 158 -16.16 -7.33 15.46
CA TRP A 158 -17.22 -6.46 15.00
C TRP A 158 -18.39 -6.53 15.97
N LYS A 159 -19.01 -5.38 16.25
CA LYS A 159 -20.19 -5.28 17.13
C LYS A 159 -21.18 -4.22 16.63
N PRO A 160 -22.49 -4.52 16.63
CA PRO A 160 -23.55 -3.52 16.55
C PRO A 160 -23.43 -2.48 17.69
N GLY A 161 -24.01 -1.29 17.51
CA GLY A 161 -24.04 -0.23 18.55
C GLY A 161 -23.01 0.89 18.37
N THR A 162 -22.85 1.76 19.37
CA THR A 162 -22.13 3.05 19.24
C THR A 162 -20.69 3.06 19.77
N GLU A 163 -20.25 2.05 20.53
CA GLU A 163 -18.91 2.00 21.18
C GLU A 163 -17.78 1.59 20.24
N LYS A 164 -16.70 2.39 20.12
CA LYS A 164 -15.56 2.13 19.20
C LYS A 164 -15.01 0.70 19.37
N VAL A 165 -14.90 -0.04 18.26
CA VAL A 165 -14.40 -1.44 18.25
C VAL A 165 -12.96 -1.51 17.74
N THR A 166 -12.62 -0.71 16.72
CA THR A 166 -11.32 -0.74 16.05
C THR A 166 -10.59 0.59 16.30
N ASN A 167 -9.35 0.51 16.80
CA ASN A 167 -8.43 1.64 16.90
C ASN A 167 -7.22 1.38 15.99
N GLY A 168 -6.87 2.30 15.10
CA GLY A 168 -5.74 2.09 14.18
C GLY A 168 -6.06 1.23 12.95
N ILE A 169 -5.04 0.56 12.40
CA ILE A 169 -5.15 -0.37 11.25
C ILE A 169 -4.84 -1.78 11.73
N TRP A 170 -5.68 -2.74 11.35
CA TRP A 170 -5.58 -4.14 11.74
C TRP A 170 -5.36 -5.01 10.50
N ILE A 171 -4.56 -6.06 10.64
CA ILE A 171 -4.28 -7.04 9.59
C ILE A 171 -4.74 -8.42 10.04
N TRP A 172 -5.24 -9.22 9.10
CA TRP A 172 -5.45 -10.64 9.35
C TRP A 172 -4.11 -11.38 9.33
N SER A 173 -3.77 -12.12 10.39
CA SER A 173 -2.39 -12.60 10.63
C SER A 173 -1.86 -13.58 9.58
N LYS A 174 -2.73 -14.23 8.81
CA LYS A 174 -2.37 -15.18 7.75
C LYS A 174 -2.91 -14.70 6.40
N PRO A 175 -2.09 -14.67 5.35
CA PRO A 175 -2.60 -14.41 4.02
C PRO A 175 -3.39 -15.60 3.49
N PHE A 176 -4.29 -15.31 2.55
CA PHE A 176 -4.88 -16.31 1.68
C PHE A 176 -3.99 -16.47 0.45
N ILE A 177 -3.57 -17.68 0.14
CA ILE A 177 -2.70 -17.96 -1.00
C ILE A 177 -3.58 -18.29 -2.21
N LEU A 178 -3.70 -17.34 -3.14
CA LEU A 178 -4.44 -17.55 -4.37
C LEU A 178 -3.47 -17.94 -5.50
N GLU A 179 -3.90 -18.86 -6.35
CA GLU A 179 -3.11 -19.36 -7.46
C GLU A 179 -3.88 -19.30 -8.77
N ARG A 180 -3.22 -18.86 -9.83
CA ARG A 180 -3.71 -18.96 -11.22
C ARG A 180 -2.54 -19.23 -12.16
N ASN A 181 -2.71 -20.20 -13.06
CA ASN A 181 -1.70 -20.57 -14.06
C ASN A 181 -0.31 -20.87 -13.47
N GLY A 182 -0.25 -21.44 -12.24
CA GLY A 182 0.99 -21.74 -11.54
C GLY A 182 1.67 -20.55 -10.85
N GLN A 183 1.13 -19.34 -10.98
CA GLN A 183 1.58 -18.15 -10.25
C GLN A 183 0.74 -17.97 -8.98
N LYS A 184 1.42 -17.64 -7.88
CA LYS A 184 0.83 -17.48 -6.55
C LYS A 184 0.93 -16.04 -6.09
N VAL A 185 -0.05 -15.60 -5.31
CA VAL A 185 -0.08 -14.30 -4.64
C VAL A 185 -0.54 -14.48 -3.19
N ALA A 186 0.07 -13.73 -2.26
CA ALA A 186 -0.33 -13.68 -0.87
C ALA A 186 -1.33 -12.53 -0.67
N VAL A 187 -2.60 -12.85 -0.42
CA VAL A 187 -3.67 -11.89 -0.23
C VAL A 187 -3.86 -11.59 1.26
N PHE A 188 -3.66 -10.34 1.64
CA PHE A 188 -3.85 -9.85 3.01
C PHE A 188 -5.06 -8.92 3.09
N LEU A 189 -5.70 -8.88 4.26
CA LEU A 189 -6.84 -8.03 4.56
C LEU A 189 -6.48 -7.00 5.62
N LEU A 190 -6.79 -5.74 5.37
CA LEU A 190 -6.63 -4.63 6.30
C LEU A 190 -7.99 -4.04 6.69
N ASP A 191 -8.31 -4.11 7.99
CA ASP A 191 -9.44 -3.40 8.58
C ASP A 191 -8.96 -2.09 9.19
N THR A 192 -9.62 -0.99 8.84
CA THR A 192 -9.25 0.34 9.33
C THR A 192 -10.26 0.87 10.32
N GLU A 193 -9.78 1.64 11.28
CA GLU A 193 -10.65 2.46 12.09
C GLU A 193 -11.50 3.39 11.22
N GLY A 194 -12.82 3.40 11.43
CA GLY A 194 -13.65 4.47 10.87
C GLY A 194 -13.41 5.75 11.64
N SER A 195 -13.20 6.87 10.97
CA SER A 195 -12.77 8.06 11.72
C SER A 195 -13.01 9.40 10.99
N MET A 196 -13.79 9.36 9.91
CA MET A 196 -13.92 10.47 8.97
C MET A 196 -14.74 11.65 9.52
N ASP A 197 -15.47 11.49 10.64
CA ASP A 197 -16.37 12.52 11.20
C ASP A 197 -15.95 13.12 12.56
N MET A 198 -14.84 12.69 13.18
CA MET A 198 -14.51 13.09 14.55
C MET A 198 -13.49 14.23 14.62
N GLU A 199 -13.89 15.33 15.25
CA GLU A 199 -13.13 16.59 15.31
C GLU A 199 -11.85 16.51 16.16
N GLY A 200 -11.77 15.59 17.13
CA GLY A 200 -10.63 15.45 18.06
C GLY A 200 -9.43 14.61 17.56
N GLU A 201 -9.61 13.74 16.56
CA GLU A 201 -8.58 12.78 16.08
C GLU A 201 -8.20 12.99 14.60
N ARG A 202 -8.64 14.10 14.00
CA ARG A 202 -8.64 14.31 12.54
C ARG A 202 -7.26 14.11 11.88
N LYS A 203 -6.18 14.54 12.53
CA LYS A 203 -4.81 14.40 12.00
C LYS A 203 -4.37 12.93 11.89
N ALA A 204 -4.62 12.14 12.94
CA ALA A 204 -4.30 10.71 12.94
C ALA A 204 -5.11 9.96 11.87
N ASN A 205 -6.38 10.34 11.71
CA ASN A 205 -7.30 9.75 10.73
C ASN A 205 -6.82 9.95 9.30
N ILE A 206 -6.47 11.20 8.98
CA ILE A 206 -5.89 11.59 7.70
C ILE A 206 -4.62 10.78 7.42
N LYS A 207 -3.73 10.62 8.41
CA LYS A 207 -2.50 9.82 8.29
C LYS A 207 -2.78 8.32 8.08
N MET A 208 -3.73 7.74 8.81
CA MET A 208 -4.12 6.34 8.61
C MET A 208 -4.74 6.12 7.23
N CYS A 209 -5.57 7.05 6.76
CA CYS A 209 -6.13 7.01 5.42
C CYS A 209 -5.05 7.09 4.35
N MET A 210 -4.08 8.00 4.49
CA MET A 210 -2.90 8.09 3.60
C MET A 210 -2.16 6.76 3.51
N LEU A 211 -1.81 6.20 4.67
CA LEU A 211 -1.06 4.96 4.73
C LEU A 211 -1.85 3.83 4.04
N THR A 212 -3.15 3.73 4.32
CA THR A 212 -4.00 2.72 3.71
C THR A 212 -4.08 2.89 2.19
N LEU A 213 -4.24 4.12 1.69
CA LEU A 213 -4.24 4.42 0.26
C LEU A 213 -2.95 3.98 -0.44
N ILE A 214 -1.79 4.27 0.15
CA ILE A 214 -0.47 3.96 -0.41
C ILE A 214 -0.21 2.44 -0.43
N LEU A 215 -0.62 1.73 0.62
CA LEU A 215 -0.32 0.31 0.78
C LEU A 215 -1.26 -0.60 -0.02
N SER A 216 -2.50 -0.17 -0.26
CA SER A 216 -3.54 -1.04 -0.83
C SER A 216 -3.27 -1.43 -2.29
N SER A 217 -3.52 -2.69 -2.61
CA SER A 217 -3.69 -3.16 -3.99
C SER A 217 -5.14 -3.07 -4.44
N HIS A 218 -6.06 -3.26 -3.50
CA HIS A 218 -7.50 -3.09 -3.69
C HIS A 218 -8.06 -2.31 -2.52
N LEU A 219 -8.61 -1.14 -2.80
CA LEU A 219 -9.19 -0.30 -1.77
C LEU A 219 -10.70 -0.29 -1.91
N VAL A 220 -11.41 -0.63 -0.85
CA VAL A 220 -12.86 -0.51 -0.76
C VAL A 220 -13.18 0.72 0.06
N PHE A 221 -13.79 1.71 -0.57
CA PHE A 221 -14.31 2.88 0.11
C PHE A 221 -15.79 2.67 0.46
N ASN A 222 -16.02 2.38 1.74
CA ASN A 222 -17.29 1.97 2.31
C ASN A 222 -18.09 3.20 2.78
N VAL A 223 -18.97 3.69 1.90
CA VAL A 223 -19.76 4.92 2.07
C VAL A 223 -21.15 4.58 2.59
N ASN A 224 -21.67 5.36 3.53
CA ASN A 224 -23.02 5.14 4.07
C ASN A 224 -24.06 5.99 3.32
N SER A 225 -25.04 5.31 2.72
CA SER A 225 -26.20 5.89 2.01
C SER A 225 -25.88 6.71 0.77
N ASN A 226 -25.15 7.82 0.89
CA ASN A 226 -24.85 8.71 -0.22
C ASN A 226 -23.42 9.23 -0.15
N ILE A 227 -22.81 9.44 -1.33
CA ILE A 227 -21.53 10.12 -1.47
C ILE A 227 -21.69 11.59 -1.05
N ASN A 228 -20.87 12.04 -0.12
CA ASN A 228 -20.80 13.43 0.33
C ASN A 228 -19.54 14.14 -0.22
N GLU A 229 -19.35 15.43 0.10
CA GLU A 229 -18.18 16.19 -0.38
C GLU A 229 -16.85 15.66 0.17
N THR A 230 -16.84 15.17 1.42
CA THR A 230 -15.63 14.63 2.04
C THR A 230 -15.22 13.35 1.31
N ASP A 231 -16.16 12.47 0.97
CA ASP A 231 -15.91 11.27 0.17
C ASP A 231 -15.27 11.62 -1.18
N MET A 232 -15.71 12.70 -1.82
CA MET A 232 -15.13 13.19 -3.07
C MET A 232 -13.72 13.76 -2.90
N ASP A 233 -13.43 14.43 -1.78
CA ASP A 233 -12.06 14.87 -1.46
C ASP A 233 -11.10 13.66 -1.29
N TYR A 234 -11.57 12.56 -0.68
CA TYR A 234 -10.80 11.31 -0.59
C TYR A 234 -10.58 10.65 -1.95
N LEU A 235 -11.59 10.66 -2.81
CA LEU A 235 -11.44 10.18 -4.18
C LEU A 235 -10.39 11.00 -4.94
N GLU A 236 -10.31 12.32 -4.72
CA GLU A 236 -9.33 13.15 -5.42
C GLU A 236 -7.89 12.76 -5.07
N ILE A 237 -7.62 12.51 -3.78
CA ILE A 237 -6.31 11.96 -3.37
C ILE A 237 -6.06 10.65 -4.10
N TYR A 238 -7.06 9.77 -4.16
CA TYR A 238 -6.92 8.48 -4.83
C TYR A 238 -6.53 8.64 -6.30
N CYS A 239 -7.25 9.49 -7.05
CA CYS A 239 -6.96 9.71 -8.47
C CYS A 239 -5.58 10.31 -8.70
N TYR A 240 -5.16 11.24 -7.83
CA TYR A 240 -3.79 11.73 -7.86
C TYR A 240 -2.76 10.64 -7.57
N GLY A 241 -3.06 9.72 -6.65
CA GLY A 241 -2.26 8.53 -6.42
C GLY A 241 -2.11 7.69 -7.68
N MET A 242 -3.23 7.36 -8.35
CA MET A 242 -3.21 6.55 -9.57
C MET A 242 -2.47 7.20 -10.74
N ASP A 243 -2.64 8.51 -10.92
CA ASP A 243 -2.02 9.27 -12.01
C ASP A 243 -0.50 9.36 -11.89
N ASN A 244 0.02 9.14 -10.69
CA ASN A 244 1.44 9.04 -10.44
C ASN A 244 1.88 7.59 -10.68
N GLU A 245 2.64 7.37 -11.77
CA GLU A 245 3.26 6.07 -12.10
C GLU A 245 4.11 5.47 -10.95
N LYS A 246 4.41 6.28 -9.93
CA LYS A 246 5.19 5.93 -8.76
C LYS A 246 4.32 5.54 -7.54
N LEU A 247 3.00 5.43 -7.65
CA LEU A 247 2.09 4.95 -6.58
C LEU A 247 1.23 3.75 -7.05
N GLN A 248 1.73 3.01 -8.04
CA GLN A 248 1.08 1.93 -8.80
C GLN A 248 0.72 0.62 -8.05
N ASN A 249 0.78 0.60 -6.71
CA ASN A 249 0.33 -0.56 -5.94
C ASN A 249 -1.15 -0.84 -6.18
N LEU A 250 -1.93 0.24 -6.29
CA LEU A 250 -3.37 0.23 -6.29
C LEU A 250 -3.90 -0.13 -7.67
N LYS A 251 -4.50 -1.31 -7.77
CA LYS A 251 -5.03 -1.91 -9.00
C LYS A 251 -6.55 -1.78 -9.11
N SER A 252 -7.25 -1.74 -7.99
CA SER A 252 -8.72 -1.66 -7.94
C SER A 252 -9.16 -0.72 -6.84
N PHE A 253 -10.18 0.10 -7.13
CA PHE A 253 -10.87 0.89 -6.12
C PHE A 253 -12.37 0.75 -6.27
N ASP A 254 -13.01 0.35 -5.18
CA ASP A 254 -14.45 0.14 -5.15
C ASP A 254 -15.10 1.21 -4.26
N PHE A 255 -16.00 2.01 -4.82
CA PHE A 255 -17.03 2.67 -4.04
C PHE A 255 -18.11 1.66 -3.69
N LEU A 256 -18.27 1.37 -2.41
CA LEU A 256 -19.34 0.51 -1.92
C LEU A 256 -20.35 1.36 -1.16
N ILE A 257 -21.48 1.68 -1.80
CA ILE A 257 -22.55 2.51 -1.24
C ILE A 257 -23.48 1.63 -0.43
N ARG A 258 -23.37 1.71 0.89
CA ARG A 258 -24.16 0.93 1.85
C ARG A 258 -25.53 1.53 2.08
N ASN A 259 -26.48 0.72 2.52
CA ASN A 259 -27.84 1.16 2.84
C ASN A 259 -28.48 1.94 1.68
N TRP A 260 -28.25 1.47 0.46
CA TRP A 260 -28.87 2.02 -0.73
C TRP A 260 -30.40 1.93 -0.63
N HIS A 261 -31.05 3.03 -0.98
CA HIS A 261 -32.45 3.28 -0.71
C HIS A 261 -33.42 2.62 -1.69
N ASP A 262 -32.93 2.20 -2.86
CA ASP A 262 -33.72 1.60 -3.94
C ASP A 262 -33.20 0.18 -4.26
N PRO A 263 -33.65 -0.87 -3.54
CA PRO A 263 -33.15 -2.24 -3.71
C PRO A 263 -33.36 -2.83 -5.11
N GLU A 264 -34.28 -2.27 -5.91
CA GLU A 264 -34.53 -2.70 -7.29
C GLU A 264 -33.49 -2.12 -8.26
N LYS A 265 -32.80 -1.03 -7.89
CA LYS A 265 -31.76 -0.37 -8.69
C LYS A 265 -30.38 -0.54 -8.11
N CYS A 266 -29.89 -1.78 -8.18
CA CYS A 266 -28.55 -2.15 -7.70
C CYS A 266 -27.67 -2.75 -8.80
N THR A 267 -28.03 -2.54 -10.07
CA THR A 267 -27.24 -3.06 -11.20
C THR A 267 -25.93 -2.28 -11.36
N GLU A 268 -25.00 -2.82 -12.16
CA GLU A 268 -23.76 -2.11 -12.51
C GLU A 268 -24.06 -0.79 -13.23
N ASP A 269 -25.05 -0.77 -14.13
CA ASP A 269 -25.48 0.45 -14.84
C ASP A 269 -26.05 1.50 -13.88
N ASP A 270 -26.85 1.09 -12.88
CA ASP A 270 -27.36 2.00 -11.85
C ASP A 270 -26.23 2.62 -11.04
N ALA A 271 -25.23 1.80 -10.66
CA ALA A 271 -24.08 2.23 -9.88
C ALA A 271 -23.18 3.21 -10.66
N VAL A 272 -22.93 2.93 -11.93
CA VAL A 272 -22.19 3.81 -12.85
C VAL A 272 -22.94 5.12 -13.06
N TYR A 273 -24.25 5.07 -13.30
CA TYR A 273 -25.09 6.26 -13.43
C TYR A 273 -25.03 7.12 -12.16
N TYR A 274 -25.17 6.51 -10.99
CA TYR A 274 -25.10 7.20 -9.71
C TYR A 274 -23.74 7.89 -9.50
N LEU A 275 -22.64 7.16 -9.67
CA LEU A 275 -21.29 7.70 -9.49
C LEU A 275 -21.02 8.87 -10.45
N ASN A 276 -21.34 8.70 -11.74
CA ASN A 276 -21.16 9.76 -12.73
C ASN A 276 -21.95 11.02 -12.37
N ARG A 277 -23.21 10.85 -11.92
CA ARG A 277 -24.03 11.98 -11.45
C ARG A 277 -23.38 12.73 -10.28
N GLU A 278 -22.82 12.03 -9.30
CA GLU A 278 -22.15 12.68 -8.16
C GLU A 278 -20.82 13.35 -8.56
N ILE A 279 -20.07 12.76 -9.50
CA ILE A 279 -18.89 13.40 -10.09
C ILE A 279 -19.28 14.69 -10.84
N GLU A 280 -20.33 14.67 -11.66
CA GLU A 280 -20.80 15.86 -12.40
C GLU A 280 -21.12 17.04 -11.47
N LYS A 281 -21.79 16.77 -10.34
CA LYS A 281 -22.14 17.81 -9.35
C LYS A 281 -20.91 18.52 -8.80
N THR A 282 -19.78 17.83 -8.73
CA THR A 282 -18.55 18.32 -8.10
C THR A 282 -17.48 18.78 -9.09
N LYS A 283 -17.71 18.65 -10.41
CA LYS A 283 -16.78 19.11 -11.46
C LYS A 283 -16.34 20.57 -11.35
N ASN A 284 -17.22 21.45 -10.89
CA ASN A 284 -16.88 22.86 -10.72
C ASN A 284 -15.85 23.11 -9.60
N LYS A 285 -15.82 22.23 -8.59
CA LYS A 285 -14.85 22.24 -7.48
C LYS A 285 -13.54 21.55 -7.90
N TYR A 286 -13.63 20.46 -8.67
CA TYR A 286 -12.49 19.61 -9.07
C TYR A 286 -12.17 19.71 -10.58
N LYS A 287 -12.03 20.94 -11.11
CA LYS A 287 -11.92 21.22 -12.57
C LYS A 287 -10.80 20.49 -13.32
N ASN A 288 -9.79 19.99 -12.62
CA ASN A 288 -8.62 19.31 -13.19
C ASN A 288 -8.56 17.81 -12.87
N CYS A 289 -9.60 17.26 -12.26
CA CYS A 289 -9.50 15.90 -11.75
C CYS A 289 -9.75 14.87 -12.86
N LYS A 290 -8.81 13.94 -13.03
CA LYS A 290 -8.88 12.85 -14.01
C LYS A 290 -9.86 11.74 -13.60
N PHE A 291 -10.78 12.01 -12.67
CA PHE A 291 -11.83 11.08 -12.21
C PHE A 291 -12.46 10.31 -13.37
N LEU A 292 -12.95 11.05 -14.37
CA LEU A 292 -13.63 10.47 -15.52
C LEU A 292 -12.73 9.52 -16.31
N ASN A 293 -11.48 9.90 -16.55
CA ASN A 293 -10.55 9.06 -17.32
C ASN A 293 -10.27 7.73 -16.61
N ILE A 294 -10.17 7.72 -15.27
CA ILE A 294 -9.87 6.53 -14.48
C ILE A 294 -11.10 5.63 -14.31
N VAL A 295 -12.28 6.24 -14.13
CA VAL A 295 -13.57 5.54 -14.12
C VAL A 295 -13.82 4.87 -15.47
N ASP A 296 -13.61 5.59 -16.57
CA ASP A 296 -13.77 5.06 -17.93
C ASP A 296 -12.77 3.93 -18.25
N GLN A 297 -11.59 3.94 -17.61
CA GLN A 297 -10.60 2.86 -17.70
C GLN A 297 -10.92 1.65 -16.81
N GLY A 298 -11.98 1.71 -16.01
CA GLY A 298 -12.48 0.59 -15.19
C GLY A 298 -11.68 0.32 -13.90
N SER A 299 -10.75 1.21 -13.53
CA SER A 299 -9.96 1.08 -12.30
C SER A 299 -10.74 1.49 -11.04
N ILE A 300 -11.72 2.40 -11.20
CA ILE A 300 -12.69 2.75 -10.17
C ILE A 300 -14.02 2.08 -10.53
N LYS A 301 -14.58 1.32 -9.59
CA LYS A 301 -15.91 0.71 -9.70
C LYS A 301 -16.84 1.22 -8.61
N CYS A 302 -18.13 1.23 -8.89
CA CYS A 302 -19.18 1.60 -7.94
C CYS A 302 -20.13 0.42 -7.75
N PHE A 303 -20.57 0.20 -6.51
CA PHE A 303 -21.50 -0.85 -6.14
C PHE A 303 -22.56 -0.29 -5.19
N LEU A 304 -23.83 -0.55 -5.51
CA LEU A 304 -24.96 -0.14 -4.70
C LEU A 304 -25.41 -1.34 -3.86
N MET A 305 -25.40 -1.17 -2.54
CA MET A 305 -25.66 -2.24 -1.59
C MET A 305 -26.88 -1.90 -0.73
N PRO A 306 -28.00 -2.64 -0.86
CA PRO A 306 -29.18 -2.44 -0.04
C PRO A 306 -28.92 -2.54 1.47
N HIS A 307 -29.93 -2.19 2.26
CA HIS A 307 -29.84 -2.39 3.72
C HIS A 307 -29.81 -3.91 4.06
N PRO A 308 -28.90 -4.37 4.95
CA PRO A 308 -28.70 -5.80 5.23
C PRO A 308 -29.85 -6.49 5.95
N GLY A 309 -30.77 -5.71 6.52
CA GLY A 309 -31.90 -6.19 7.31
C GLY A 309 -31.72 -5.91 8.79
N SER A 310 -32.83 -5.76 9.51
CA SER A 310 -32.82 -5.39 10.93
C SER A 310 -32.22 -6.48 11.83
N ALA A 311 -32.28 -7.75 11.40
CA ALA A 311 -31.68 -8.86 12.14
C ALA A 311 -30.14 -8.80 12.15
N ILE A 312 -29.51 -8.30 11.09
CA ILE A 312 -28.06 -8.07 11.04
C ILE A 312 -27.66 -6.85 11.88
N THR A 313 -28.46 -5.78 11.85
CA THR A 313 -28.12 -4.56 12.57
C THR A 313 -28.37 -4.65 14.08
N SER A 314 -29.19 -5.59 14.54
CA SER A 314 -29.56 -5.75 15.96
C SER A 314 -28.85 -6.89 16.68
N LYS A 315 -28.25 -7.86 15.97
CA LYS A 315 -27.59 -9.05 16.56
C LYS A 315 -26.10 -9.08 16.26
N GLU A 316 -25.31 -9.63 17.18
CA GLU A 316 -23.85 -9.80 17.01
C GLU A 316 -23.46 -11.12 16.30
N THR A 317 -24.42 -11.81 15.65
CA THR A 317 -24.16 -13.13 15.06
C THR A 317 -23.72 -13.07 13.61
N GLY A 318 -24.28 -12.13 12.84
CA GLY A 318 -23.94 -11.90 11.43
C GLY A 318 -24.13 -13.12 10.55
N ARG A 319 -25.19 -13.90 10.76
CA ARG A 319 -25.46 -15.13 9.98
C ARG A 319 -26.04 -14.79 8.61
N LEU A 320 -25.77 -15.64 7.61
CA LEU A 320 -26.32 -15.47 6.26
C LEU A 320 -27.85 -15.47 6.26
N LYS A 321 -28.48 -16.39 7.00
CA LYS A 321 -29.95 -16.48 7.06
C LYS A 321 -30.65 -15.26 7.64
N ASP A 322 -29.93 -14.43 8.40
CA ASP A 322 -30.46 -13.22 9.02
C ASP A 322 -30.43 -12.03 8.03
N MET A 323 -29.86 -12.20 6.83
CA MET A 323 -29.80 -11.16 5.80
C MET A 323 -31.10 -11.05 5.00
N ASN A 324 -31.46 -9.82 4.63
CA ASN A 324 -32.44 -9.60 3.60
C ASN A 324 -31.95 -10.18 2.26
N LYS A 325 -32.86 -10.76 1.48
CA LYS A 325 -32.54 -11.46 0.24
C LYS A 325 -31.82 -10.56 -0.78
N GLU A 326 -32.32 -9.35 -0.98
CA GLU A 326 -31.76 -8.39 -1.93
C GLU A 326 -30.33 -8.00 -1.54
N PHE A 327 -30.08 -7.80 -0.24
CA PHE A 327 -28.72 -7.57 0.26
C PHE A 327 -27.84 -8.79 0.01
N HIS A 328 -28.29 -9.98 0.41
CA HIS A 328 -27.53 -11.21 0.26
C HIS A 328 -27.08 -11.44 -1.20
N ASP A 329 -27.99 -11.28 -2.16
CA ASP A 329 -27.71 -11.54 -3.58
C ASP A 329 -26.70 -10.52 -4.16
N ASN A 330 -26.88 -9.22 -3.86
CA ASN A 330 -25.94 -8.18 -4.26
C ASN A 330 -24.57 -8.32 -3.57
N PHE A 331 -24.57 -8.66 -2.28
CA PHE A 331 -23.37 -8.86 -1.47
C PHE A 331 -22.55 -10.05 -1.96
N ARG A 332 -23.22 -11.17 -2.24
CA ARG A 332 -22.59 -12.36 -2.84
C ARG A 332 -21.96 -12.04 -4.19
N THR A 333 -22.68 -11.32 -5.04
CA THR A 333 -22.20 -10.90 -6.37
C THR A 333 -20.97 -10.00 -6.26
N TYR A 334 -21.01 -9.03 -5.35
CA TYR A 334 -19.88 -8.14 -5.08
C TYR A 334 -18.63 -8.92 -4.63
N LEU A 335 -18.76 -9.79 -3.61
CA LEU A 335 -17.64 -10.56 -3.08
C LEU A 335 -17.05 -11.53 -4.11
N SER A 336 -17.88 -12.21 -4.89
CA SER A 336 -17.41 -13.04 -6.02
C SER A 336 -16.63 -12.21 -7.01
N GLY A 337 -17.17 -11.05 -7.40
CA GLY A 337 -16.50 -10.15 -8.34
C GLY A 337 -15.16 -9.62 -7.81
N VAL A 338 -15.01 -9.40 -6.50
CA VAL A 338 -13.72 -9.03 -5.88
C VAL A 338 -12.72 -10.18 -6.06
N VAL A 339 -13.09 -11.42 -5.70
CA VAL A 339 -12.22 -12.59 -5.86
C VAL A 339 -11.81 -12.80 -7.32
N ASP A 340 -12.76 -12.68 -8.25
CA ASP A 340 -12.51 -12.83 -9.68
C ASP A 340 -11.50 -11.79 -10.21
N ARG A 341 -11.60 -10.53 -9.75
CA ARG A 341 -10.64 -9.47 -10.12
C ARG A 341 -9.24 -9.77 -9.59
N ILE A 342 -9.12 -10.29 -8.37
CA ILE A 342 -7.83 -10.70 -7.81
C ILE A 342 -7.22 -11.79 -8.69
N LEU A 343 -7.99 -12.84 -9.00
CA LEU A 343 -7.51 -13.92 -9.88
C LEU A 343 -7.16 -13.42 -11.28
N GLN A 344 -7.88 -12.45 -11.84
CA GLN A 344 -7.56 -11.82 -13.13
C GLN A 344 -6.29 -10.99 -13.10
N SER A 345 -5.91 -10.47 -11.94
CA SER A 345 -4.64 -9.75 -11.80
C SER A 345 -3.42 -10.66 -11.81
N ILE A 346 -3.56 -11.94 -11.43
CA ILE A 346 -2.46 -12.92 -11.36
C ILE A 346 -2.07 -13.37 -12.78
N GLY A 347 -0.83 -13.09 -13.18
CA GLY A 347 -0.28 -13.56 -14.47
C GLY A 347 -0.54 -12.65 -15.66
N SER A 348 -0.98 -11.42 -15.41
CA SER A 348 -1.26 -10.44 -16.46
C SER A 348 0.05 -9.78 -16.94
N ALA A 349 0.15 -9.32 -18.19
CA ALA A 349 1.36 -8.60 -18.66
C ALA A 349 1.68 -7.32 -17.84
N SER A 350 0.69 -6.86 -17.05
CA SER A 350 0.78 -5.85 -15.99
C SER A 350 1.24 -6.40 -14.62
N ASP A 351 1.86 -7.59 -14.58
CA ASP A 351 2.34 -8.38 -13.42
C ASP A 351 3.35 -7.68 -12.50
N GLN A 352 3.50 -6.36 -12.59
CA GLN A 352 4.12 -5.57 -11.52
C GLN A 352 3.16 -5.49 -10.32
N TYR A 353 2.91 -6.62 -9.67
CA TYR A 353 2.80 -6.58 -8.23
C TYR A 353 4.06 -5.93 -7.72
N THR A 354 3.90 -4.81 -7.02
CA THR A 354 5.02 -3.90 -6.80
C THR A 354 5.95 -4.41 -5.71
N PHE A 355 5.44 -5.30 -4.83
CA PHE A 355 6.16 -5.77 -3.66
C PHE A 355 5.87 -7.25 -3.39
N THR A 356 6.92 -8.00 -3.09
CA THR A 356 6.88 -9.29 -2.41
C THR A 356 6.62 -9.11 -0.92
N CYS A 357 6.36 -10.21 -0.20
CA CYS A 357 6.20 -10.16 1.26
C CYS A 357 7.47 -9.61 1.94
N SER A 358 8.65 -9.97 1.44
CA SER A 358 9.93 -9.48 1.98
C SER A 358 10.10 -7.96 1.83
N GLU A 359 9.70 -7.39 0.69
CA GLU A 359 9.80 -5.96 0.39
C GLU A 359 8.71 -5.14 1.09
N MET A 360 7.54 -5.73 1.33
CA MET A 360 6.40 -5.06 1.96
C MET A 360 6.74 -4.52 3.36
N LEU A 361 7.56 -5.24 4.12
CA LEU A 361 8.09 -4.79 5.42
C LEU A 361 8.74 -3.40 5.30
N GLN A 362 9.72 -3.29 4.40
CA GLN A 362 10.46 -2.06 4.19
C GLN A 362 9.56 -0.95 3.66
N MET A 363 8.65 -1.28 2.75
CA MET A 363 7.68 -0.33 2.22
C MET A 363 6.78 0.26 3.32
N MET A 364 6.26 -0.56 4.22
CA MET A 364 5.42 -0.10 5.34
C MET A 364 6.20 0.77 6.33
N MET A 365 7.41 0.34 6.73
CA MET A 365 8.26 1.11 7.64
C MET A 365 8.62 2.48 7.08
N LEU A 366 9.05 2.53 5.81
CA LEU A 366 9.35 3.78 5.13
C LEU A 366 8.10 4.67 5.05
N SER A 367 6.96 4.14 4.66
CA SER A 367 5.71 4.91 4.53
C SER A 367 5.27 5.55 5.85
N VAL A 368 5.36 4.82 6.96
CA VAL A 368 4.99 5.32 8.29
C VAL A 368 5.93 6.43 8.75
N SER A 369 7.25 6.24 8.63
CA SER A 369 8.24 7.28 8.96
C SER A 369 7.94 8.58 8.20
N HIS A 370 7.67 8.46 6.91
CA HIS A 370 7.37 9.59 6.03
C HIS A 370 6.10 10.33 6.41
N ILE A 371 5.01 9.60 6.66
CA ILE A 371 3.73 10.19 7.06
C ILE A 371 3.85 10.91 8.41
N ASN A 372 4.67 10.39 9.32
CA ASN A 372 4.88 11.01 10.62
C ASN A 372 5.70 12.31 10.55
N GLU A 373 6.67 12.39 9.65
CA GLU A 373 7.48 13.59 9.40
C GLU A 373 6.67 14.75 8.78
N MET A 374 5.46 14.49 8.26
CA MET A 374 4.59 15.54 7.74
C MET A 374 4.12 16.45 8.88
N LYS A 375 4.75 17.64 8.98
CA LYS A 375 4.48 18.64 10.02
C LYS A 375 3.22 19.47 9.78
N CYS A 376 2.72 19.53 8.55
CA CYS A 376 1.58 20.38 8.21
C CYS A 376 0.35 19.99 9.05
N ASN A 377 -0.32 20.99 9.61
CA ASN A 377 -1.64 20.81 10.23
C ASN A 377 -2.68 20.63 9.13
N ILE A 378 -2.63 19.48 8.47
CA ILE A 378 -3.57 19.08 7.43
C ILE A 378 -4.92 18.89 8.11
N SER A 379 -5.88 19.72 7.71
CA SER A 379 -7.22 19.70 8.27
C SER A 379 -8.18 18.83 7.46
N ASN A 380 -7.85 18.52 6.21
CA ASN A 380 -8.70 17.74 5.32
C ASN A 380 -7.88 17.02 4.21
N PRO A 381 -8.48 16.02 3.55
CA PRO A 381 -7.87 15.26 2.45
C PRO A 381 -7.32 16.12 1.29
N LEU A 382 -8.00 17.21 0.94
CA LEU A 382 -7.60 18.08 -0.17
C LEU A 382 -6.30 18.85 0.14
N GLU A 383 -6.10 19.29 1.38
CA GLU A 383 -4.85 19.94 1.80
C GLU A 383 -3.65 18.99 1.73
N MET A 384 -3.87 17.72 2.05
CA MET A 384 -2.86 16.68 1.85
C MET A 384 -2.45 16.58 0.38
N LEU A 385 -3.41 16.58 -0.53
CA LEU A 385 -3.15 16.49 -1.97
C LEU A 385 -2.30 17.66 -2.45
N LYS A 386 -2.63 18.88 -2.01
CA LYS A 386 -1.84 20.08 -2.28
C LYS A 386 -0.40 19.92 -1.76
N MET A 387 -0.25 19.38 -0.55
CA MET A 387 1.07 19.15 0.05
C MET A 387 1.89 18.17 -0.77
N ALA A 388 1.30 17.05 -1.21
CA ALA A 388 1.97 16.06 -2.04
C ALA A 388 2.46 16.67 -3.36
N LYS A 389 1.60 17.45 -4.04
CA LYS A 389 1.96 18.19 -5.26
C LYS A 389 3.09 19.20 -5.02
N ASN A 390 3.05 19.93 -3.90
CA ASN A 390 4.11 20.87 -3.54
C ASN A 390 5.45 20.18 -3.29
N MET A 391 5.45 18.99 -2.69
CA MET A 391 6.66 18.20 -2.47
C MET A 391 7.22 17.64 -3.79
N GLU A 392 6.35 17.14 -4.66
CA GLU A 392 6.72 16.68 -6.00
C GLU A 392 7.34 17.80 -6.84
N ASN A 393 6.66 18.95 -6.94
CA ASN A 393 7.18 20.13 -7.65
C ASN A 393 8.54 20.57 -7.10
N MET A 394 8.74 20.51 -5.77
CA MET A 394 10.02 20.83 -5.15
C MET A 394 11.11 19.87 -5.64
N GLN A 395 10.80 18.57 -5.69
CA GLN A 395 11.75 17.55 -6.12
C GLN A 395 12.14 17.74 -7.60
N GLU A 396 11.17 17.96 -8.48
CA GLU A 396 11.44 18.24 -9.89
C GLU A 396 12.40 19.42 -10.08
N ILE A 397 12.22 20.47 -9.26
CA ILE A 397 13.11 21.63 -9.27
C ILE A 397 14.51 21.28 -8.78
N LYS A 398 14.64 20.45 -7.74
CA LYS A 398 15.95 19.98 -7.27
C LYS A 398 16.67 19.15 -8.34
N GLU A 399 15.95 18.27 -9.03
CA GLU A 399 16.48 17.44 -10.12
C GLU A 399 16.87 18.29 -11.33
N GLU A 400 16.03 19.25 -11.72
CA GLU A 400 16.35 20.21 -12.78
C GLU A 400 17.63 20.99 -12.45
N PHE A 401 17.79 21.42 -11.19
CA PHE A 401 19.00 22.11 -10.75
C PHE A 401 20.23 21.20 -10.81
N GLN A 402 20.13 19.97 -10.30
CA GLN A 402 21.22 19.00 -10.37
C GLN A 402 21.62 18.68 -11.82
N ASN A 403 20.64 18.54 -12.71
CA ASN A 403 20.87 18.33 -14.14
C ASN A 403 21.56 19.54 -14.79
N PHE A 404 21.15 20.76 -14.42
CA PHE A 404 21.80 21.99 -14.86
C PHE A 404 23.27 22.04 -14.41
N LEU A 405 23.56 21.70 -13.15
CA LEU A 405 24.93 21.66 -12.63
C LEU A 405 25.78 20.56 -13.28
N SER A 406 25.19 19.39 -13.52
CA SER A 406 25.90 18.21 -14.07
C SER A 406 26.23 18.35 -15.55
N ASN A 407 25.35 18.98 -16.33
CA ASN A 407 25.53 19.17 -17.77
C ASN A 407 26.27 20.46 -18.12
N TRP A 408 26.95 21.07 -17.15
CA TRP A 408 27.59 22.36 -17.34
C TRP A 408 28.84 22.28 -18.23
N PRO A 409 28.90 23.05 -19.34
CA PRO A 409 30.10 23.09 -20.18
C PRO A 409 31.20 23.97 -19.56
N MET A 410 32.38 23.37 -19.32
CA MET A 410 33.52 24.01 -18.65
C MET A 410 34.06 25.30 -19.32
N TRP A 411 33.74 25.57 -20.58
CA TRP A 411 34.28 26.71 -21.34
C TRP A 411 33.45 28.00 -21.24
N LYS A 412 32.34 28.01 -20.50
CA LYS A 412 31.51 29.21 -20.30
C LYS A 412 32.09 30.16 -19.23
N LEU A 413 32.17 31.45 -19.56
CA LEU A 413 32.51 32.53 -18.61
C LEU A 413 31.33 32.89 -17.69
N ARG A 414 31.60 33.45 -16.50
CA ARG A 414 30.60 33.92 -15.50
C ARG A 414 29.73 32.82 -14.87
N ILE A 415 30.34 31.73 -14.45
CA ILE A 415 29.65 30.57 -13.86
C ILE A 415 28.85 30.98 -12.61
N GLY A 416 29.45 31.76 -11.70
CA GLY A 416 28.79 32.16 -10.45
C GLY A 416 27.49 32.95 -10.68
N THR A 417 27.44 33.84 -11.66
CA THR A 417 26.21 34.60 -11.97
C THR A 417 25.17 33.72 -12.66
N GLN A 418 25.57 32.84 -13.58
CA GLN A 418 24.62 31.93 -14.25
C GLN A 418 23.99 30.92 -13.27
N VAL A 419 24.75 30.45 -12.27
CA VAL A 419 24.21 29.62 -11.19
C VAL A 419 23.21 30.44 -10.36
N ALA A 420 23.53 31.69 -10.02
CA ALA A 420 22.61 32.57 -9.28
C ALA A 420 21.32 32.85 -10.06
N ASP A 421 21.43 33.15 -11.37
CA ASP A 421 20.29 33.38 -12.25
C ASP A 421 19.38 32.13 -12.30
N LYS A 422 19.98 30.93 -12.41
CA LYS A 422 19.22 29.68 -12.41
C LYS A 422 18.54 29.43 -11.06
N ILE A 423 19.19 29.74 -9.94
CA ILE A 423 18.58 29.65 -8.60
C ILE A 423 17.34 30.55 -8.52
N GLU A 424 17.40 31.79 -9.00
CA GLU A 424 16.27 32.73 -8.97
C GLU A 424 15.13 32.27 -9.90
N GLU A 425 15.46 31.80 -11.10
CA GLU A 425 14.51 31.20 -12.05
C GLU A 425 13.75 30.03 -11.41
N LEU A 426 14.46 29.11 -10.75
CA LEU A 426 13.88 27.93 -10.12
C LEU A 426 13.02 28.28 -8.90
N GLN A 427 13.41 29.26 -8.09
CA GLN A 427 12.57 29.76 -7.00
C GLN A 427 11.26 30.37 -7.53
N GLN A 428 11.33 31.16 -8.60
CA GLN A 428 10.15 31.71 -9.27
C GLN A 428 9.25 30.62 -9.85
N LYS A 429 9.85 29.59 -10.46
CA LYS A 429 9.12 28.42 -10.98
C LYS A 429 8.37 27.70 -9.86
N TYR A 430 9.03 27.44 -8.73
CA TYR A 430 8.39 26.79 -7.58
C TYR A 430 7.21 27.61 -7.06
N LYS A 431 7.43 28.91 -6.82
CA LYS A 431 6.42 29.83 -6.32
C LYS A 431 5.16 29.88 -7.18
N LYS A 432 5.32 29.86 -8.51
CA LYS A 432 4.18 29.84 -9.45
C LYS A 432 3.41 28.52 -9.43
N SER A 433 4.09 27.40 -9.16
CA SER A 433 3.49 26.07 -9.08
C SER A 433 2.93 25.70 -7.71
N PHE A 434 3.21 26.50 -6.67
CA PHE A 434 2.86 26.19 -5.29
C PHE A 434 1.35 26.28 -5.04
N GLN A 435 0.79 25.24 -4.46
CA GLN A 435 -0.61 25.18 -4.05
C GLN A 435 -0.73 25.57 -2.57
N LEU A 436 -1.26 26.75 -2.30
CA LEU A 436 -1.35 27.28 -0.94
C LEU A 436 -2.26 26.43 -0.05
N ILE A 437 -1.70 26.00 1.09
CA ILE A 437 -2.41 25.36 2.21
C ILE A 437 -2.61 26.40 3.31
N ASN A 438 -1.50 26.93 3.83
CA ASN A 438 -1.45 28.09 4.70
C ASN A 438 -0.14 28.88 4.44
N GLU A 439 -0.07 30.11 4.95
CA GLU A 439 1.07 31.00 4.71
C GLU A 439 2.36 30.50 5.37
N ASP A 440 2.26 29.90 6.55
CA ASP A 440 3.42 29.39 7.31
C ASP A 440 4.12 28.24 6.57
N ASP A 441 3.36 27.27 6.06
CA ASP A 441 3.87 26.15 5.25
C ASP A 441 4.49 26.65 3.94
N HIS A 442 3.83 27.60 3.26
CA HIS A 442 4.42 28.21 2.07
C HIS A 442 5.78 28.83 2.37
N ASN A 443 5.89 29.61 3.46
CA ASN A 443 7.14 30.26 3.83
C ASN A 443 8.22 29.24 4.22
N GLU A 444 7.86 28.19 4.97
CA GLU A 444 8.78 27.12 5.37
C GLU A 444 9.31 26.35 4.15
N GLN A 445 8.45 25.94 3.21
CA GLN A 445 8.85 25.20 2.02
C GLN A 445 9.69 26.05 1.07
N MET A 446 9.33 27.32 0.89
CA MET A 446 10.12 28.26 0.09
C MET A 446 11.54 28.45 0.67
N GLU A 447 11.65 28.60 1.99
CA GLU A 447 12.95 28.76 2.64
C GLU A 447 13.79 27.47 2.55
N LYS A 448 13.18 26.29 2.75
CA LYS A 448 13.87 25.00 2.55
C LYS A 448 14.43 24.86 1.14
N LEU A 449 13.64 25.19 0.11
CA LEU A 449 14.10 25.13 -1.28
C LEU A 449 15.27 26.11 -1.51
N LYS A 450 15.13 27.34 -1.03
CA LYS A 450 16.17 28.37 -1.15
C LYS A 450 17.47 27.92 -0.50
N ILE A 451 17.43 27.41 0.73
CA ILE A 451 18.60 26.88 1.44
C ILE A 451 19.28 25.79 0.60
N TYR A 452 18.51 24.83 0.09
CA TYR A 452 19.03 23.74 -0.73
C TYR A 452 19.73 24.26 -2.01
N LEU A 453 19.04 25.09 -2.80
CA LEU A 453 19.55 25.60 -4.08
C LEU A 453 20.84 26.40 -3.90
N VAL A 454 20.87 27.29 -2.90
CA VAL A 454 22.05 28.11 -2.59
C VAL A 454 23.21 27.23 -2.12
N THR A 455 22.95 26.25 -1.26
CA THR A 455 23.97 25.34 -0.74
C THR A 455 24.60 24.48 -1.83
N GLU A 456 23.78 23.87 -2.70
CA GLU A 456 24.29 23.04 -3.80
C GLU A 456 24.98 23.88 -4.88
N GLY A 457 24.47 25.06 -5.17
CA GLY A 457 25.12 26.01 -6.07
C GLY A 457 26.49 26.44 -5.57
N ASP A 458 26.61 26.78 -4.28
CA ASP A 458 27.88 27.18 -3.67
C ASP A 458 28.89 26.02 -3.67
N LYS A 459 28.47 24.80 -3.31
CA LYS A 459 29.30 23.60 -3.41
C LYS A 459 29.84 23.41 -4.82
N PHE A 460 28.99 23.53 -5.85
CA PHE A 460 29.41 23.42 -7.24
C PHE A 460 30.41 24.52 -7.64
N CYS A 461 30.14 25.78 -7.30
CA CYS A 461 31.02 26.90 -7.62
C CYS A 461 32.40 26.75 -6.94
N ARG A 462 32.44 26.36 -5.66
CA ARG A 462 33.71 26.12 -4.94
C ARG A 462 34.55 25.00 -5.55
N ARG A 463 33.93 23.90 -5.99
CA ARG A 463 34.64 22.82 -6.71
C ARG A 463 35.36 23.31 -7.97
N HIS A 464 34.90 24.42 -8.55
CA HIS A 464 35.48 25.02 -9.74
C HIS A 464 36.29 26.29 -9.44
N ASN A 465 36.63 26.57 -8.17
CA ASN A 465 37.33 27.79 -7.72
C ASN A 465 36.60 29.09 -8.10
N ILE A 466 35.27 29.09 -8.04
CA ILE A 466 34.41 30.23 -8.38
C ILE A 466 33.58 30.61 -7.15
N GLN A 467 33.41 31.90 -6.92
CA GLN A 467 32.54 32.40 -5.86
C GLN A 467 31.10 32.52 -6.38
N LEU A 468 30.14 31.92 -5.65
CA LEU A 468 28.73 32.15 -5.91
C LEU A 468 28.31 33.52 -5.32
N MET A 469 27.75 34.36 -6.17
CA MET A 469 27.33 35.72 -5.84
C MET A 469 25.84 35.88 -6.12
N ILE A 470 25.04 36.00 -5.07
CA ILE A 470 23.58 36.20 -5.15
C ILE A 470 23.30 37.68 -4.94
N HIS A 471 22.71 38.34 -5.94
CA HIS A 471 22.47 39.79 -5.94
C HIS A 471 23.71 40.63 -5.55
N GLY A 472 24.91 40.18 -5.91
CA GLY A 472 26.16 40.86 -5.59
C GLY A 472 26.71 40.61 -4.18
N VAL A 473 26.11 39.71 -3.39
CA VAL A 473 26.55 39.33 -2.05
C VAL A 473 27.01 37.85 -2.05
N PRO A 474 28.07 37.47 -1.30
CA PRO A 474 28.47 36.07 -1.17
C PRO A 474 27.34 35.21 -0.62
N ALA A 475 27.10 34.05 -1.25
CA ALA A 475 25.99 33.15 -0.90
C ALA A 475 25.87 32.80 0.59
N LEU A 476 26.99 32.56 1.28
CA LEU A 476 27.01 32.28 2.73
C LEU A 476 26.42 33.42 3.57
N VAL A 477 26.67 34.67 3.17
CA VAL A 477 26.18 35.86 3.86
C VAL A 477 24.67 36.01 3.61
N SER A 478 24.21 35.71 2.40
CA SER A 478 22.78 35.71 2.05
C SER A 478 21.94 34.68 2.82
N LEU A 479 22.56 33.59 3.30
CA LEU A 479 21.94 32.58 4.16
C LEU A 479 22.05 32.89 5.67
N GLY A 480 22.73 33.98 6.06
CA GLY A 480 22.99 34.31 7.47
C GLY A 480 23.97 33.36 8.17
N LEU A 481 24.67 32.48 7.44
CA LEU A 481 25.64 31.52 7.97
C LEU A 481 27.04 32.15 8.04
N ALA A 482 27.31 32.92 9.10
CA ALA A 482 28.67 33.33 9.42
C ALA A 482 29.48 32.10 9.91
N MET A 483 30.62 31.81 9.28
CA MET A 483 31.39 30.59 9.54
C MET A 483 32.01 30.57 10.94
N ALA A 484 31.56 29.64 11.78
CA ALA A 484 32.34 29.05 12.88
C ALA A 484 32.60 27.57 12.55
N PRO A 485 33.78 27.01 12.86
CA PRO A 485 34.12 25.64 12.46
C PRO A 485 33.66 24.65 13.54
N ALA A 486 32.60 23.88 13.29
CA ALA A 486 32.41 22.56 13.91
C ALA A 486 31.21 21.81 13.30
N ALA A 487 31.45 20.51 13.14
CA ALA A 487 30.49 19.41 12.96
C ALA A 487 29.65 19.42 11.66
N ALA A 488 30.10 18.56 10.74
CA ALA A 488 29.23 17.91 9.78
C ALA A 488 28.07 17.21 10.53
N THR A 489 26.93 17.86 10.59
CA THR A 489 25.65 17.17 10.70
C THR A 489 25.05 17.17 9.31
N GLU A 490 25.10 16.01 8.66
CA GLU A 490 24.30 15.74 7.47
C GLU A 490 22.83 15.98 7.80
N PHE A 491 22.33 17.14 7.39
CA PHE A 491 20.89 17.41 7.33
C PHE A 491 20.33 16.60 6.15
N VAL A 492 19.95 15.35 6.43
CA VAL A 492 19.04 14.59 5.59
C VAL A 492 17.65 15.19 5.77
N PHE A 493 17.38 16.30 5.09
CA PHE A 493 16.05 16.88 4.96
C PHE A 493 15.81 17.19 3.49
N GLY A 494 15.13 16.27 2.81
CA GLY A 494 14.76 16.50 1.42
C GLY A 494 14.31 15.24 0.72
N GLY A 495 13.03 14.93 0.84
CA GLY A 495 12.36 14.07 -0.11
C GLY A 495 11.32 13.16 0.51
N ALA A 496 10.30 13.68 1.20
CA ALA A 496 9.31 12.76 1.77
C ALA A 496 8.38 12.13 0.71
N ALA A 497 8.04 12.89 -0.34
CA ALA A 497 7.42 12.33 -1.54
C ALA A 497 8.47 11.69 -2.47
N ALA A 498 9.66 12.28 -2.54
CA ALA A 498 10.73 11.81 -3.42
C ALA A 498 11.40 10.51 -2.95
N ALA A 499 11.44 10.17 -1.66
CA ALA A 499 12.12 8.97 -1.15
C ALA A 499 11.21 7.74 -1.13
N VAL A 500 9.88 7.90 -1.06
CA VAL A 500 8.95 6.85 -1.51
C VAL A 500 9.18 6.61 -3.00
N GLN A 501 9.28 7.69 -3.80
CA GLN A 501 9.54 7.60 -5.25
C GLN A 501 10.95 7.08 -5.64
N ILE A 502 12.00 7.36 -4.87
CA ILE A 502 13.40 6.95 -5.10
C ILE A 502 13.66 5.57 -4.49
N GLY A 503 13.05 5.23 -3.35
CA GLY A 503 13.05 3.87 -2.80
C GLY A 503 12.38 2.88 -3.76
N LEU A 504 11.26 3.27 -4.36
CA LEU A 504 10.58 2.53 -5.43
C LEU A 504 11.42 2.39 -6.71
N ALA A 505 12.26 3.36 -7.05
CA ALA A 505 13.15 3.30 -8.21
C ALA A 505 14.47 2.54 -7.93
N ALA A 506 14.94 2.53 -6.68
CA ALA A 506 16.15 1.85 -6.25
C ALA A 506 15.94 0.36 -5.96
N MET A 507 14.73 -0.06 -5.55
CA MET A 507 14.36 -1.48 -5.43
C MET A 507 14.02 -2.14 -6.77
N ARG A 508 13.84 -1.35 -7.85
CA ARG A 508 13.54 -1.82 -9.22
C ARG A 508 14.79 -2.02 -10.10
N LYS A 509 16.00 -1.97 -9.54
CA LYS A 509 17.26 -2.16 -10.29
C LYS A 509 18.04 -3.38 -9.84
#